data_AF-A0A090FMJ1-F1
#
_entry.id   AF-A0A090FMJ1-F1
#
_cell.length_a   1.000
_cell.length_b   1.000
_cell.length_c   1.000
_cell.angle_alpha   90.00
_cell.angle_beta   90.00
_cell.angle_gamma   90.00
#
_symmetry.space_group_name_H-M   'P 1'
#
loop_
_entity.id
_entity.type
_entity.pdbx_description
1 polymer ?
#
loop_
_entity_poly.entity_id
_entity_poly.type
_entity_poly.pdbx_seq_one_letter_code
_entity_poly.pdbx_strand_id
1 'polypeptide(L)'
;MKHQTLDQLHAVADINPLVPLATRTEKIERWAELLDSNPLRCLAALTGTEYLYPGMREEARAAGSPLTVAFEDPLLRASGLRSDTYGEARRFFELSDWQLHEVVCSCHAGATMQAGWAAQRVRRIVTGNRLLGWLRSRFTH
;
A
#
# COMPACT_ATOMS: atom_id res chain seq x y z
N MET A 1 8.41 -3.50 -60.06
CA MET A 1 8.20 -4.09 -58.72
C MET A 1 7.75 -2.98 -57.79
N LYS A 2 6.63 -3.15 -57.08
CA LYS A 2 5.92 -2.09 -56.33
C LYS A 2 6.62 -1.80 -55.01
N HIS A 3 6.84 -0.52 -54.72
CA HIS A 3 7.36 -0.01 -53.45
C HIS A 3 6.37 -0.34 -52.31
N GLN A 4 6.80 -1.13 -51.33
CA GLN A 4 6.11 -1.24 -50.04
C GLN A 4 6.57 -0.07 -49.17
N THR A 5 5.61 0.79 -48.81
CA THR A 5 5.84 1.98 -48.00
C THR A 5 6.14 1.58 -46.56
N LEU A 6 6.97 2.41 -45.94
CA LEU A 6 7.42 2.38 -44.55
C LEU A 6 6.26 2.73 -43.57
N ASP A 7 5.02 2.32 -43.87
CA ASP A 7 3.78 2.76 -43.21
C ASP A 7 3.13 1.71 -42.31
N GLN A 8 3.80 0.59 -42.00
CA GLN A 8 3.18 -0.49 -41.21
C GLN A 8 3.96 -0.90 -39.98
N LEU A 9 4.32 0.08 -39.14
CA LEU A 9 4.69 -0.19 -37.75
C LEU A 9 3.99 0.80 -36.80
N HIS A 10 2.67 0.93 -36.91
CA HIS A 10 1.87 1.41 -35.79
C HIS A 10 1.57 0.22 -34.88
N ALA A 11 2.51 -0.09 -33.98
CA ALA A 11 2.24 -0.94 -32.84
C ALA A 11 1.27 -0.18 -31.93
N VAL A 12 -0.03 -0.52 -32.03
CA VAL A 12 -1.06 -0.08 -31.10
C VAL A 12 -0.76 -0.76 -29.77
N ALA A 13 0.07 -0.12 -28.94
CA ALA A 13 0.11 -0.42 -27.53
C ALA A 13 -1.22 0.04 -26.96
N ASP A 14 -2.06 -0.92 -26.59
CA ASP A 14 -3.32 -0.68 -25.88
C ASP A 14 -2.95 -0.20 -24.46
N ILE A 15 -2.66 1.09 -24.33
CA ILE A 15 -2.36 1.73 -23.04
C ILE A 15 -3.71 1.87 -22.34
N ASN A 16 -4.14 0.84 -21.63
CA ASN A 16 -5.28 0.98 -20.73
C ASN A 16 -4.92 2.04 -19.68
N PRO A 17 -5.61 3.21 -19.65
CA PRO A 17 -5.27 4.25 -18.71
C PRO A 17 -5.50 3.72 -17.29
N LEU A 18 -4.48 3.86 -16.44
CA LEU A 18 -4.59 3.53 -15.03
C LEU A 18 -5.60 4.49 -14.40
N VAL A 19 -6.82 4.01 -14.15
CA VAL A 19 -7.84 4.81 -13.46
C VAL A 19 -7.45 4.90 -11.99
N PRO A 20 -7.15 6.10 -11.45
CA PRO A 20 -6.74 6.25 -10.06
C PRO A 20 -7.81 5.74 -9.09
N LEU A 21 -7.36 5.12 -7.98
CA LEU A 21 -8.24 4.67 -6.91
C LEU A 21 -8.75 5.88 -6.13
N ALA A 22 -10.08 5.99 -6.02
CA ALA A 22 -10.73 7.17 -5.48
C ALA A 22 -10.88 7.10 -3.95
N THR A 23 -11.09 5.90 -3.40
CA THR A 23 -11.44 5.73 -1.99
C THR A 23 -10.29 5.19 -1.15
N ARG A 24 -10.30 5.53 0.13
CA ARG A 24 -9.40 4.95 1.14
C ARG A 24 -9.44 3.43 1.14
N THR A 25 -10.63 2.85 1.04
CA THR A 25 -10.82 1.38 1.07
C THR A 25 -10.16 0.70 -0.12
N GLU A 26 -10.39 1.20 -1.34
CA GLU A 26 -9.78 0.64 -2.56
C GLU A 26 -8.26 0.69 -2.49
N LYS A 27 -7.69 1.81 -2.02
CA LYS A 27 -6.23 1.94 -1.84
C LYS A 27 -5.68 0.88 -0.89
N ILE A 28 -6.33 0.66 0.26
CA ILE A 28 -5.90 -0.33 1.26
C ILE A 28 -6.09 -1.76 0.75
N GLU A 29 -7.19 -2.05 0.05
CA GLU A 29 -7.44 -3.36 -0.56
C GLU A 29 -6.40 -3.68 -1.63
N ARG A 30 -6.09 -2.71 -2.51
CA ARG A 30 -5.00 -2.84 -3.49
C ARG A 30 -3.66 -3.13 -2.83
N TRP A 31 -3.34 -2.44 -1.73
CA TRP A 31 -2.11 -2.72 -0.99
C TRP A 31 -2.08 -4.15 -0.44
N ALA A 32 -3.20 -4.65 0.11
CA ALA A 32 -3.29 -6.03 0.58
C ALA A 32 -3.12 -7.05 -0.55
N GLU A 33 -3.71 -6.80 -1.73
CA GLU A 33 -3.54 -7.66 -2.91
C GLU A 33 -2.08 -7.75 -3.37
N LEU A 34 -1.37 -6.61 -3.40
CA LEU A 34 0.03 -6.55 -3.80
C LEU A 34 0.91 -7.39 -2.87
N LEU A 35 0.67 -7.30 -1.56
CA LEU A 35 1.38 -8.10 -0.56
C LEU A 35 1.08 -9.59 -0.70
N ASP A 36 -0.16 -9.95 -1.04
CA ASP A 36 -0.58 -11.35 -1.23
C ASP A 36 -0.18 -11.96 -2.57
N SER A 37 0.27 -11.15 -3.54
CA SER A 37 0.76 -11.67 -4.83
C SER A 37 1.95 -12.62 -4.67
N ASN A 38 2.76 -12.43 -3.62
CA ASN A 38 3.83 -13.33 -3.20
C ASN A 38 3.88 -13.39 -1.67
N PRO A 39 3.00 -14.17 -1.02
CA PRO A 39 2.78 -14.09 0.42
C PRO A 39 3.99 -14.57 1.24
N LEU A 40 4.85 -15.41 0.64
CA LEU A 40 6.07 -15.93 1.28
C LEU A 40 7.27 -14.99 1.12
N ARG A 41 7.15 -13.88 0.36
CA ARG A 41 8.22 -12.89 0.22
C ARG A 41 8.59 -12.34 1.60
N CYS A 42 9.88 -12.38 1.92
CA CYS A 42 10.44 -11.79 3.12
C CYS A 42 10.60 -10.27 2.91
N LEU A 43 9.97 -9.47 3.76
CA LEU A 43 9.98 -8.01 3.73
C LEU A 43 10.66 -7.44 4.97
N ALA A 44 11.42 -6.37 4.79
CA ALA A 44 12.07 -5.67 5.91
C ALA A 44 11.02 -4.97 6.79
N ALA A 45 11.12 -5.15 8.11
CA ALA A 45 10.33 -4.38 9.05
C ALA A 45 11.00 -3.02 9.32
N LEU A 46 10.21 -2.00 9.66
CA LEU A 46 10.73 -0.73 10.13
C LEU A 46 11.06 -0.87 11.62
N THR A 47 12.32 -0.60 11.98
CA THR A 47 12.78 -0.70 13.37
C THR A 47 12.43 0.55 14.17
N GLY A 48 11.89 0.34 15.36
CA GLY A 48 11.77 1.39 16.36
C GLY A 48 10.68 2.43 16.09
N THR A 49 9.76 2.19 15.15
CA THR A 49 8.66 3.14 14.88
C THR A 49 7.86 3.47 16.15
N GLU A 50 7.76 2.54 17.10
CA GLU A 50 7.19 2.71 18.45
C GLU A 50 7.92 3.76 19.31
N TYR A 51 9.23 3.93 19.13
CA TYR A 51 10.08 4.79 19.97
C TYR A 51 10.57 6.05 19.24
N LEU A 52 10.44 6.11 17.91
CA LEU A 52 10.83 7.27 17.13
C LEU A 52 9.98 8.49 17.50
N TYR A 53 10.66 9.64 17.67
CA TYR A 53 10.01 10.94 17.74
C TYR A 53 9.18 11.20 16.46
N PRO A 54 8.07 11.97 16.54
CA PRO A 54 7.15 12.13 15.42
C PRO A 54 7.81 12.52 14.09
N GLY A 55 8.73 13.49 14.09
CA GLY A 55 9.45 13.89 12.87
C GLY A 55 10.33 12.79 12.27
N MET A 56 11.05 12.04 13.11
CA MET A 56 11.87 10.91 12.67
C MET A 56 11.01 9.74 12.18
N ARG A 57 9.85 9.53 12.80
CA ARG A 57 8.88 8.53 12.37
C ARG A 57 8.32 8.85 10.99
N GLU A 58 8.03 10.12 10.69
CA GLU A 58 7.53 10.54 9.38
C GLU A 58 8.51 10.19 8.24
N GLU A 59 9.81 10.29 8.49
CA GLU A 59 10.86 9.99 7.51
C GLU A 59 11.26 8.50 7.46
N ALA A 60 10.82 7.70 8.43
CA ALA A 60 11.21 6.31 8.56
C ALA A 60 10.84 5.51 7.31
N ARG A 61 11.80 4.72 6.81
CA ARG A 61 11.63 3.82 5.67
C ARG A 61 12.60 2.66 5.78
N ALA A 62 12.26 1.55 5.15
CA ALA A 62 13.17 0.43 4.93
C ALA A 62 12.98 -0.10 3.51
N ALA A 63 14.09 -0.37 2.82
CA ALA A 63 14.03 -0.94 1.47
C ALA A 63 13.45 -2.37 1.52
N GLY A 64 12.60 -2.70 0.56
CA GLY A 64 11.93 -4.00 0.52
C GLY A 64 10.95 -4.22 1.68
N SER A 65 10.41 -3.14 2.24
CA SER A 65 9.36 -3.19 3.28
C SER A 65 7.97 -3.32 2.67
N PRO A 66 6.91 -3.55 3.47
CA PRO A 66 5.54 -3.46 2.99
C PRO A 66 5.20 -2.11 2.33
N LEU A 67 5.87 -1.02 2.74
CA LEU A 67 5.71 0.30 2.13
C LEU A 67 6.35 0.39 0.75
N THR A 68 7.51 -0.25 0.57
CA THR A 68 8.14 -0.38 -0.75
C THR A 68 7.22 -1.12 -1.71
N VAL A 69 6.56 -2.20 -1.27
CA VAL A 69 5.60 -2.95 -2.10
C VAL A 69 4.44 -2.05 -2.57
N ALA A 70 3.90 -1.20 -1.70
CA ALA A 70 2.88 -0.23 -2.09
C ALA A 70 3.40 0.78 -3.11
N PHE A 71 4.60 1.33 -2.87
CA PHE A 71 5.17 2.38 -3.71
C PHE A 71 5.60 1.87 -5.09
N GLU A 72 5.99 0.61 -5.22
CA GLU A 72 6.33 -0.02 -6.50
C GLU A 72 5.11 -0.19 -7.43
N ASP A 73 3.89 -0.14 -6.90
CA ASP A 73 2.68 -0.28 -7.70
C ASP A 73 2.34 1.01 -8.48
N PRO A 74 2.28 0.97 -9.82
CA PRO A 74 1.97 2.14 -10.62
C PRO A 74 0.59 2.73 -10.31
N LEU A 75 -0.39 1.90 -9.92
CA LEU A 75 -1.76 2.34 -9.66
C LEU A 75 -1.86 3.14 -8.37
N LEU A 76 -1.22 2.68 -7.29
CA LEU A 76 -1.12 3.44 -6.04
C LEU A 76 -0.36 4.77 -6.24
N ARG A 77 0.72 4.78 -7.04
CA ARG A 77 1.41 6.04 -7.38
C ARG A 77 0.55 6.99 -8.22
N ALA A 78 -0.15 6.48 -9.24
CA ALA A 78 -1.09 7.28 -10.03
C ALA A 78 -2.25 7.81 -9.17
N SER A 79 -2.58 7.11 -8.09
CA SER A 79 -3.57 7.53 -7.09
C SER A 79 -3.05 8.55 -6.08
N GLY A 80 -1.76 8.90 -6.13
CA GLY A 80 -1.15 9.96 -5.33
C GLY A 80 -0.12 9.50 -4.29
N LEU A 81 0.32 8.24 -4.27
CA LEU A 81 1.38 7.79 -3.36
C LEU A 81 2.76 8.29 -3.83
N ARG A 82 3.41 9.17 -3.05
CA ARG A 82 4.61 9.90 -3.51
C ARG A 82 5.94 9.27 -3.10
N SER A 83 5.96 8.45 -2.06
CA SER A 83 7.14 7.77 -1.53
C SER A 83 6.75 6.55 -0.69
N ASP A 84 7.74 5.74 -0.30
CA ASP A 84 7.62 4.60 0.61
C ASP A 84 7.98 4.97 2.07
N THR A 85 7.90 6.26 2.43
CA THR A 85 8.10 6.70 3.82
C THR A 85 6.87 6.40 4.67
N TYR A 86 7.08 6.16 5.96
CA TYR A 86 6.02 5.94 6.93
C TYR A 86 5.01 7.09 6.93
N GLY A 87 5.51 8.34 6.95
CA GLY A 87 4.68 9.53 6.94
C GLY A 87 3.81 9.64 5.69
N GLU A 88 4.38 9.34 4.53
CA GLU A 88 3.64 9.35 3.27
C GLU A 88 2.58 8.27 3.22
N ALA A 89 2.91 7.04 3.62
CA ALA A 89 1.94 5.95 3.70
C ALA A 89 0.80 6.29 4.67
N ARG A 90 1.10 6.89 5.83
CA ARG A 90 0.11 7.31 6.82
C ARG A 90 -0.89 8.30 6.23
N ARG A 91 -0.42 9.32 5.52
CA ARG A 91 -1.27 10.33 4.87
C ARG A 91 -2.05 9.74 3.69
N PHE A 92 -1.38 9.02 2.81
CA PHE A 92 -1.96 8.51 1.57
C PHE A 92 -3.08 7.48 1.81
N PHE A 93 -2.87 6.55 2.75
CA PHE A 93 -3.85 5.54 3.13
C PHE A 93 -4.79 6.00 4.25
N GLU A 94 -4.63 7.23 4.75
CA GLU A 94 -5.41 7.78 5.86
C GLU A 94 -5.44 6.82 7.05
N LEU A 95 -4.25 6.39 7.48
CA LEU A 95 -4.06 5.48 8.60
C LEU A 95 -3.72 6.27 9.85
N SER A 96 -4.15 5.76 11.01
CA SER A 96 -3.56 6.20 12.27
C SER A 96 -2.13 5.65 12.41
N ASP A 97 -1.30 6.28 13.23
CA ASP A 97 0.01 5.75 13.60
C ASP A 97 -0.10 4.30 14.08
N TRP A 98 -1.11 4.01 14.89
CA TRP A 98 -1.31 2.68 15.45
C TRP A 98 -1.62 1.63 14.36
N GLN A 99 -2.51 1.95 13.42
CA GLN A 99 -2.82 1.06 12.29
C GLN A 99 -1.59 0.78 11.42
N LEU A 100 -0.82 1.82 11.11
CA LEU A 100 0.37 1.63 10.26
C LEU A 100 1.48 0.90 11.02
N HIS A 101 1.66 1.23 12.30
CA HIS A 101 2.61 0.58 13.20
C HIS A 101 2.40 -0.93 13.28
N GLU A 102 1.15 -1.38 13.44
CA GLU A 102 0.83 -2.82 13.48
C GLU A 102 1.29 -3.57 12.22
N VAL A 103 1.26 -2.92 11.07
CA VAL A 103 1.61 -3.52 9.77
C VAL A 103 3.12 -3.57 9.54
N VAL A 104 3.85 -2.52 9.91
CA VAL A 104 5.24 -2.34 9.41
C VAL A 104 6.32 -2.51 10.48
N CYS A 105 5.96 -2.48 11.76
CA CYS A 105 6.96 -2.39 12.81
C CYS A 105 7.61 -3.74 13.18
N SER A 106 8.92 -3.70 13.44
CA SER A 106 9.68 -4.86 13.91
C SER A 106 9.24 -5.40 15.28
N CYS A 107 8.59 -4.60 16.13
CA CYS A 107 8.10 -5.06 17.44
C CYS A 107 7.06 -6.20 17.32
N HIS A 108 6.37 -6.30 16.18
CA HIS A 108 5.33 -7.31 15.94
C HIS A 108 5.83 -8.50 15.11
N ALA A 109 6.89 -8.33 14.33
CA ALA A 109 7.32 -9.30 13.33
C ALA A 109 8.78 -9.75 13.47
N GLY A 110 9.60 -9.04 14.24
CA GLY A 110 11.06 -9.13 14.21
C GLY A 110 11.66 -8.27 13.10
N ALA A 111 12.93 -8.50 12.75
CA ALA A 111 13.62 -7.71 11.73
C ALA A 111 13.00 -7.82 10.32
N THR A 112 12.26 -8.89 10.06
CA THR A 112 11.61 -9.16 8.78
C THR A 112 10.23 -9.80 8.98
N MET A 113 9.38 -9.76 7.97
CA MET A 113 8.04 -10.37 7.98
C MET A 113 7.70 -11.00 6.63
N GLN A 114 6.80 -11.98 6.64
CA GLN A 114 6.21 -12.48 5.39
C GLN A 114 5.17 -11.49 4.85
N ALA A 115 5.13 -11.31 3.54
CA ALA A 115 4.19 -10.40 2.90
C ALA A 115 2.72 -10.77 3.20
N GLY A 116 2.38 -12.05 3.28
CA GLY A 116 1.02 -12.50 3.64
C GLY A 116 0.62 -12.14 5.07
N TRP A 117 1.57 -12.09 6.00
CA TRP A 117 1.34 -11.62 7.38
C TRP A 117 1.02 -10.12 7.40
N ALA A 118 1.71 -9.33 6.57
CA ALA A 118 1.43 -7.90 6.40
C ALA A 118 0.07 -7.69 5.72
N ALA A 119 -0.23 -8.44 4.66
CA ALA A 119 -1.50 -8.38 3.94
C ALA A 119 -2.70 -8.63 4.87
N GLN A 120 -2.61 -9.62 5.75
CA GLN A 120 -3.67 -9.91 6.72
C GLN A 120 -3.95 -8.73 7.65
N ARG A 121 -2.92 -8.02 8.10
CA ARG A 121 -3.07 -6.82 8.95
C ARG A 121 -3.63 -5.64 8.17
N VAL A 122 -3.16 -5.42 6.95
CA VAL A 122 -3.72 -4.40 6.06
C VAL A 122 -5.23 -4.62 5.87
N ARG A 123 -5.68 -5.85 5.64
CA ARG A 123 -7.13 -6.15 5.53
C ARG A 123 -7.92 -5.89 6.81
N ARG A 124 -7.33 -6.12 7.98
CA ARG A 124 -7.98 -5.84 9.28
C ARG A 124 -8.33 -4.36 9.46
N ILE A 125 -7.58 -3.45 8.84
CA ILE A 125 -7.87 -2.02 8.85
C ILE A 125 -9.22 -1.73 8.18
N VAL A 126 -9.54 -2.41 7.08
CA VAL A 126 -10.81 -2.25 6.36
C VAL A 126 -11.97 -2.88 7.13
N THR A 127 -11.78 -4.11 7.65
CA THR A 127 -12.86 -4.85 8.34
C THR A 127 -13.22 -4.23 9.69
N GLY A 128 -12.25 -3.71 10.45
CA GLY A 128 -12.51 -2.99 11.70
C GLY A 128 -13.40 -1.76 11.49
N ASN A 129 -13.23 -1.05 10.37
CA ASN A 129 -14.04 0.12 10.04
C ASN A 129 -15.50 -0.25 9.69
N ARG A 130 -15.73 -1.41 9.05
CA ARG A 130 -17.08 -1.92 8.74
C ARG A 130 -17.86 -2.26 10.02
N LEU A 131 -17.20 -2.85 11.02
CA LEU A 131 -17.81 -3.16 12.32
C LEU A 131 -18.16 -1.88 13.08
N LEU A 132 -17.26 -0.90 13.13
CA LEU A 132 -17.51 0.40 13.76
C LEU A 132 -18.62 1.19 13.05
N GLY A 133 -18.65 1.19 11.72
CA GLY A 133 -19.73 1.82 10.93
C GLY A 133 -21.09 1.19 11.21
N TRP A 134 -21.15 -0.14 11.27
CA TRP A 134 -22.37 -0.86 11.64
C TRP A 134 -22.80 -0.58 13.09
N LEU A 135 -21.87 -0.52 14.05
CA LEU A 135 -22.18 -0.15 15.44
C LEU A 135 -22.74 1.27 15.53
N ARG A 136 -22.16 2.25 14.83
CA ARG A 136 -22.65 3.64 14.84
C ARG A 136 -24.06 3.77 14.26
N SER A 137 -24.38 3.00 13.21
CA SER A 137 -25.73 2.92 12.63
C SER A 137 -26.78 2.40 13.63
N ARG A 138 -26.39 1.73 14.72
CA ARG A 138 -27.32 1.23 15.75
C ARG A 138 -27.59 2.22 16.89
N PHE A 139 -26.76 3.26 17.04
CA PHE A 139 -26.93 4.28 18.09
C PHE A 139 -27.51 5.60 17.57
N THR A 140 -27.65 5.76 16.26
CA THR A 140 -28.46 6.82 15.64
C THR A 140 -29.87 6.28 15.39
N HIS A 141 -30.67 6.17 16.45
CA HIS A 141 -32.12 6.00 16.39
C HIS A 141 -32.76 6.60 17.63
#